data_AF-A0A1Z8WK29-F1
#
_entry.id   AF-A0A1Z8WK29-F1
#
_cell.length_a   1.000
_cell.length_b   1.000
_cell.length_c   1.000
_cell.angle_alpha   90.00
_cell.angle_beta   90.00
_cell.angle_gamma   90.00
#
_symmetry.space_group_name_H-M   'P 1'
#
loop_
_entity.id
_entity.type
_entity.pdbx_description
1 polymer ?
#
loop_
_entity_poly.entity_id
_entity_poly.type
_entity_poly.pdbx_seq_one_letter_code
_entity_poly.pdbx_strand_id
1 'polypeptide(L)'
;KGALHGLTKFSMEDAPPSQFFLEYVARPATAEIFFEDMLMALVFYGMPILAENNKPRLLYYFKRRGYRGYAMNRPDKKRNKLSVTEREIGGIPNSSEDIKQAHAAAIETYVEHYVGLKETGYGDMYFQRTLEDWAKFNINNRTTHDASISSGLALMACNKHRYAPNVKRIIKPVDLGIKRYNNKGTTSKIIS
;
A
#
# COMPACT_ATOMS: atom_id res chain seq x y z
N LYS A 1 18.62 -5.10 10.87
CA LYS A 1 17.25 -5.20 11.40
C LYS A 1 16.38 -5.14 10.16
N GLY A 2 15.46 -6.07 10.05
CA GLY A 2 14.42 -6.01 9.06
C GLY A 2 13.08 -5.98 9.80
N ALA A 3 12.07 -5.44 9.15
CA ALA A 3 10.74 -5.30 9.72
C ALA A 3 9.67 -5.65 8.69
N LEU A 4 8.63 -6.33 9.14
CA LEU A 4 7.42 -6.65 8.38
C LEU A 4 6.20 -6.26 9.22
N HIS A 5 5.26 -5.57 8.59
CA HIS A 5 3.98 -5.25 9.19
C HIS A 5 2.84 -5.74 8.31
N GLY A 6 1.82 -6.32 8.94
CA GLY A 6 0.56 -6.67 8.31
C GLY A 6 -0.53 -5.71 8.77
N LEU A 7 -1.24 -5.14 7.80
CA LEU A 7 -2.34 -4.21 8.02
C LEU A 7 -3.57 -4.71 7.25
N THR A 8 -4.72 -4.80 7.91
CA THR A 8 -5.97 -5.13 7.23
C THR A 8 -6.46 -3.93 6.43
N LYS A 9 -7.11 -4.21 5.30
CA LYS A 9 -7.88 -3.21 4.55
C LYS A 9 -9.36 -3.45 4.82
N PHE A 10 -10.18 -2.42 4.65
CA PHE A 10 -11.62 -2.61 4.58
C PHE A 10 -11.97 -3.80 3.67
N SER A 11 -12.65 -4.77 4.27
CA SER A 11 -13.15 -5.97 3.62
C SER A 11 -14.59 -6.17 4.08
N MET A 12 -15.38 -6.94 3.33
CA MET A 12 -16.71 -7.36 3.77
C MET A 12 -16.65 -8.63 4.63
N GLU A 13 -15.44 -9.09 4.95
CA GLU A 13 -15.22 -10.22 5.84
C GLU A 13 -15.32 -9.77 7.30
N ASP A 14 -15.45 -10.73 8.22
CA ASP A 14 -15.52 -10.48 9.66
C ASP A 14 -14.10 -10.23 10.24
N ALA A 15 -13.43 -9.23 9.68
CA ALA A 15 -12.09 -8.81 10.07
C ALA A 15 -12.09 -7.29 10.33
N PRO A 16 -11.44 -6.83 11.41
CA PRO A 16 -11.42 -5.42 11.73
C PRO A 16 -10.73 -4.62 10.62
N PRO A 17 -11.35 -3.55 10.10
CA PRO A 17 -10.76 -2.76 9.02
C PRO A 17 -9.65 -1.83 9.53
N SER A 18 -8.61 -1.65 8.72
CA SER A 18 -7.51 -0.71 9.01
C SER A 18 -6.83 -0.97 10.36
N GLN A 19 -6.64 -2.24 10.74
CA GLN A 19 -5.99 -2.64 11.98
C GLN A 19 -4.69 -3.39 11.68
N PHE A 20 -3.61 -3.01 12.37
CA PHE A 20 -2.37 -3.78 12.33
C PHE A 20 -2.60 -5.12 13.04
N PHE A 21 -2.24 -6.22 12.38
CA PHE A 21 -2.40 -7.58 12.92
C PHE A 21 -1.08 -8.35 13.04
N LEU A 22 -0.02 -7.87 12.39
CA LEU A 22 1.29 -8.50 12.41
C LEU A 22 2.38 -7.43 12.57
N GLU A 23 3.26 -7.65 13.55
CA GLU A 23 4.54 -6.96 13.69
C GLU A 23 5.63 -8.03 13.78
N TYR A 24 6.57 -8.02 12.85
CA TYR A 24 7.78 -8.84 12.92
C TYR A 24 8.99 -7.94 12.73
N VAL A 25 9.74 -7.71 13.80
CA VAL A 25 10.93 -6.84 13.80
C VAL A 25 12.12 -7.56 14.43
N ALA A 26 12.95 -8.15 13.59
CA ALA A 26 14.02 -9.05 14.01
C ALA A 26 15.40 -8.75 13.37
N ARG A 27 16.46 -9.30 13.98
CA ARG A 27 17.82 -9.43 13.42
C ARG A 27 18.24 -10.90 13.54
N PRO A 28 17.76 -11.78 12.64
CA PRO A 28 18.24 -13.16 12.63
C PRO A 28 19.71 -13.23 12.20
N ALA A 29 20.34 -14.37 12.48
CA ALA A 29 21.77 -14.60 12.22
C ALA A 29 22.11 -14.50 10.72
N THR A 30 21.20 -14.92 9.84
CA THR A 30 21.37 -14.82 8.39
C THR A 30 20.19 -14.09 7.76
N ALA A 31 20.44 -13.44 6.62
CA ALA A 31 19.39 -12.75 5.87
C ALA A 31 18.36 -13.73 5.27
N GLU A 32 18.75 -14.98 5.02
CA GLU A 32 17.86 -15.99 4.43
C GLU A 32 16.78 -16.44 5.42
N ILE A 33 17.11 -16.60 6.71
CA ILE A 33 16.11 -16.85 7.76
C ILE A 33 15.07 -15.72 7.76
N PHE A 34 15.53 -14.47 7.71
CA PHE A 34 14.63 -13.32 7.63
C PHE A 34 13.70 -13.39 6.40
N PHE A 35 14.23 -13.77 5.25
CA PHE A 35 13.46 -13.85 4.00
C PHE A 35 12.44 -14.99 4.02
N GLU A 36 12.78 -16.12 4.62
CA GLU A 36 11.87 -17.25 4.80
C GLU A 36 10.76 -16.93 5.80
N ASP A 37 11.09 -16.31 6.94
CA ASP A 37 10.09 -15.87 7.93
C ASP A 37 9.08 -14.90 7.29
N MET A 38 9.58 -13.95 6.50
CA MET A 38 8.72 -13.05 5.74
C MET A 38 7.85 -13.81 4.73
N LEU A 39 8.44 -14.72 3.96
CA LEU A 39 7.71 -15.47 2.94
C LEU A 39 6.60 -16.33 3.55
N MET A 40 6.90 -17.02 4.66
CA MET A 40 5.93 -17.80 5.41
C MET A 40 4.77 -16.94 5.89
N ALA A 41 5.05 -15.75 6.43
CA ALA A 41 4.00 -14.81 6.84
C ALA A 41 3.14 -14.35 5.64
N LEU A 42 3.74 -14.02 4.51
CA LEU A 42 3.01 -13.61 3.30
C LEU A 42 2.08 -14.71 2.80
N VAL A 43 2.57 -15.95 2.77
CA VAL A 43 1.78 -17.11 2.33
C VAL A 43 0.67 -17.43 3.33
N PHE A 44 0.99 -17.47 4.63
CA PHE A 44 0.03 -17.79 5.68
C PHE A 44 -1.15 -16.81 5.74
N TYR A 45 -0.87 -15.51 5.68
CA TYR A 45 -1.91 -14.47 5.71
C TYR A 45 -2.48 -14.13 4.33
N GLY A 46 -1.96 -14.73 3.25
CA GLY A 46 -2.35 -14.36 1.89
C GLY A 46 -2.08 -12.89 1.55
N MET A 47 -1.18 -12.22 2.27
CA MET A 47 -1.01 -10.77 2.19
C MET A 47 0.10 -10.38 1.20
N PRO A 48 -0.12 -9.44 0.28
CA PRO A 48 0.94 -8.90 -0.56
C PRO A 48 1.80 -7.88 0.21
N ILE A 49 3.05 -7.67 -0.24
CA ILE A 49 4.01 -6.75 0.39
C ILE A 49 4.50 -5.67 -0.56
N LEU A 50 4.52 -4.43 -0.09
CA LEU A 50 5.25 -3.34 -0.73
C LEU A 50 6.63 -3.20 -0.07
N ALA A 51 7.64 -3.85 -0.65
CA ALA A 51 9.01 -3.82 -0.11
C ALA A 51 9.86 -2.69 -0.71
N GLU A 52 10.81 -2.19 0.07
CA GLU A 52 11.82 -1.26 -0.43
C GLU A 52 12.79 -1.93 -1.39
N ASN A 53 13.13 -1.25 -2.48
CA ASN A 53 14.03 -1.81 -3.49
C ASN A 53 15.52 -1.58 -3.21
N ASN A 54 15.90 -0.76 -2.21
CA ASN A 54 17.30 -0.43 -1.89
C ASN A 54 18.13 -1.67 -1.49
N LYS A 55 17.48 -2.75 -1.04
CA LYS A 55 18.09 -4.07 -0.81
C LYS A 55 17.28 -5.13 -1.55
N PRO A 56 17.44 -5.26 -2.88
CA PRO A 56 16.55 -6.07 -3.72
C PRO A 56 16.71 -7.58 -3.49
N ARG A 57 17.64 -8.00 -2.60
CA ARG A 57 17.88 -9.40 -2.24
C ARG A 57 16.59 -10.12 -1.83
N LEU A 58 15.72 -9.48 -1.06
CA LEU A 58 14.41 -10.04 -0.68
C LEU A 58 13.52 -10.29 -1.91
N LEU A 59 13.43 -9.30 -2.81
CA LEU A 59 12.57 -9.38 -3.99
C LEU A 59 13.08 -10.44 -4.99
N TYR A 60 14.41 -10.51 -5.18
CA TYR A 60 15.03 -11.59 -5.95
C TYR A 60 14.84 -12.95 -5.29
N TYR A 61 14.87 -13.02 -3.97
CA TYR A 61 14.60 -14.23 -3.22
C TYR A 61 13.18 -14.75 -3.51
N PHE A 62 12.15 -13.90 -3.37
CA PHE A 62 10.77 -14.25 -3.73
C PHE A 62 10.63 -14.68 -5.18
N LYS A 63 11.26 -13.94 -6.12
CA LYS A 63 11.19 -14.27 -7.55
C LYS A 63 11.78 -15.66 -7.84
N ARG A 64 12.98 -15.96 -7.33
CA ARG A 64 13.65 -17.25 -7.55
C ARG A 64 12.86 -18.43 -6.98
N ARG A 65 12.11 -18.20 -5.90
CA ARG A 65 11.27 -19.21 -5.24
C ARG A 65 9.87 -19.34 -5.87
N GLY A 66 9.52 -18.52 -6.87
CA GLY A 66 8.21 -18.53 -7.53
C GLY A 66 7.14 -17.63 -6.89
N TYR A 67 7.49 -16.88 -5.85
CA TYR A 67 6.57 -16.05 -5.06
C TYR A 67 6.52 -14.58 -5.48
N ARG A 68 6.89 -14.27 -6.73
CA ARG A 68 6.88 -12.89 -7.26
C ARG A 68 5.51 -12.21 -7.13
N GLY A 69 4.41 -12.98 -7.17
CA GLY A 69 3.05 -12.45 -7.06
C GLY A 69 2.77 -11.69 -5.76
N TYR A 70 3.48 -12.01 -4.68
CA TYR A 70 3.34 -11.32 -3.40
C TYR A 70 3.99 -9.93 -3.38
N ALA A 71 5.00 -9.68 -4.23
CA ALA A 71 5.67 -8.39 -4.27
C ALA A 71 4.84 -7.36 -5.07
N MET A 72 4.37 -6.31 -4.40
CA MET A 72 3.63 -5.24 -5.05
C MET A 72 4.54 -4.37 -5.91
N ASN A 73 4.01 -3.86 -7.01
CA ASN A 73 4.67 -2.77 -7.74
C ASN A 73 4.39 -1.44 -7.03
N ARG A 74 5.29 -0.48 -7.20
CA ARG A 74 5.10 0.88 -6.70
C ARG A 74 3.72 1.46 -7.10
N PRO A 75 2.95 2.03 -6.15
CA PRO A 75 1.58 2.47 -6.38
C PRO A 75 1.48 3.75 -7.21
N ASP A 76 2.55 4.54 -7.26
CA ASP A 76 2.64 5.85 -7.90
C ASP A 76 2.84 5.81 -9.42
N LYS A 77 3.17 4.64 -9.99
CA LYS A 77 3.35 4.47 -11.43
C LYS A 77 2.40 3.45 -12.01
N LYS A 78 1.91 3.73 -13.22
CA LYS A 78 1.23 2.72 -14.04
C LYS A 78 2.23 1.63 -14.45
N ARG A 79 1.74 0.40 -14.58
CA ARG A 79 2.54 -0.78 -14.97
C ARG A 79 3.39 -0.56 -16.24
N ASN A 80 2.87 0.18 -17.21
CA ASN A 80 3.54 0.45 -18.48
C ASN A 80 4.66 1.50 -18.38
N LYS A 81 4.77 2.19 -17.24
CA LYS A 81 5.79 3.20 -16.95
C LYS A 81 6.82 2.71 -15.93
N LEU A 82 6.73 1.46 -15.51
CA LEU A 82 7.72 0.81 -14.65
C LEU A 82 8.97 0.47 -15.48
N SER A 83 10.14 0.55 -14.86
CA SER A 83 11.36 0.02 -15.44
C SER A 83 11.27 -1.50 -15.61
N VAL A 84 12.17 -2.08 -16.40
CA VAL A 84 12.25 -3.54 -16.59
C VAL A 84 12.43 -4.23 -15.23
N THR A 85 13.31 -3.70 -14.39
CA THR A 85 13.58 -4.22 -13.04
C THR A 85 12.37 -4.07 -12.12
N GLU A 86 11.72 -2.91 -12.07
CA GLU A 86 10.51 -2.69 -11.27
C GLU A 86 9.38 -3.65 -11.67
N ARG A 87 9.23 -3.90 -12.98
CA ARG A 87 8.24 -4.85 -13.48
C ARG A 87 8.59 -6.29 -13.10
N GLU A 88 9.87 -6.64 -13.13
CA GLU A 88 10.37 -7.99 -12.90
C GLU A 88 10.38 -8.40 -11.43
N ILE A 89 10.78 -7.51 -10.52
CA ILE A 89 10.93 -7.82 -9.08
C ILE A 89 9.96 -7.06 -8.17
N GLY A 90 9.40 -5.94 -8.61
CA GLY A 90 8.49 -5.11 -7.81
C GLY A 90 9.22 -4.15 -6.87
N GLY A 91 8.49 -3.69 -5.85
CA GLY A 91 8.98 -2.79 -4.81
C GLY A 91 8.87 -1.30 -5.15
N ILE A 92 9.29 -0.48 -4.19
CA ILE A 92 9.29 0.98 -4.26
C ILE A 92 10.68 1.54 -3.88
N PRO A 93 11.19 2.57 -4.57
CA PRO A 93 12.40 3.25 -4.14
C PRO A 93 12.19 4.02 -2.84
N ASN A 94 13.18 3.95 -1.95
CA ASN A 94 13.18 4.69 -0.67
C ASN A 94 14.02 5.99 -0.74
N SER A 95 14.59 6.33 -1.90
CA SER A 95 15.48 7.49 -2.05
C SER A 95 14.75 8.80 -2.41
N SER A 96 13.57 8.71 -3.02
CA SER A 96 12.83 9.90 -3.49
C SER A 96 12.20 10.65 -2.32
N GLU A 97 12.44 11.96 -2.25
CA GLU A 97 11.90 12.83 -1.19
C GLU A 97 10.37 12.78 -1.13
N ASP A 98 9.70 12.79 -2.29
CA ASP A 98 8.24 12.65 -2.38
C ASP A 98 7.71 11.38 -1.71
N ILE A 99 8.46 10.28 -1.79
CA ILE A 99 8.06 8.99 -1.19
C ILE A 99 8.24 9.05 0.33
N LYS A 100 9.26 9.74 0.83
CA LYS A 100 9.46 9.94 2.27
C LYS A 100 8.34 10.79 2.86
N GLN A 101 7.96 11.87 2.19
CA GLN A 101 6.85 12.73 2.62
C GLN A 101 5.53 11.96 2.58
N ALA A 102 5.27 11.20 1.51
CA ALA A 102 4.09 10.35 1.39
C ALA A 102 4.01 9.28 2.49
N HIS A 103 5.16 8.75 2.91
CA HIS A 103 5.27 7.78 3.99
C HIS A 103 4.97 8.41 5.36
N ALA A 104 5.54 9.57 5.65
CA ALA A 104 5.26 10.32 6.88
C ALA A 104 3.77 10.71 6.97
N ALA A 105 3.21 11.25 5.89
CA ALA A 105 1.80 11.62 5.81
C ALA A 105 0.88 10.39 6.00
N ALA A 106 1.27 9.20 5.54
CA ALA A 106 0.51 7.98 5.74
C ALA A 106 0.43 7.59 7.22
N ILE A 107 1.55 7.68 7.94
CA ILE A 107 1.61 7.40 9.39
C ILE A 107 0.80 8.44 10.15
N GLU A 108 1.00 9.72 9.88
CA GLU A 108 0.28 10.82 10.52
C GLU A 108 -1.24 10.67 10.36
N THR A 109 -1.69 10.46 9.11
CA THR A 109 -3.11 10.22 8.82
C THR A 109 -3.63 9.00 9.57
N TYR A 110 -2.85 7.93 9.68
CA TYR A 110 -3.27 6.74 10.41
C TYR A 110 -3.40 7.00 11.90
N VAL A 111 -2.43 7.69 12.50
CA VAL A 111 -2.47 8.06 13.91
C VAL A 111 -3.70 8.92 14.19
N GLU A 112 -3.94 9.96 13.38
CA GLU A 112 -5.11 10.84 13.52
C GLU A 112 -6.45 10.09 13.47
N HIS A 113 -6.63 9.20 12.49
CA HIS A 113 -7.92 8.55 12.27
C HIS A 113 -8.14 7.27 13.10
N TYR A 114 -7.06 6.56 13.47
CA TYR A 114 -7.18 5.20 14.00
C TYR A 114 -6.59 5.00 15.39
N VAL A 115 -5.61 5.79 15.83
CA VAL A 115 -4.87 5.57 17.10
C VAL A 115 -5.07 6.70 18.12
N GLY A 116 -5.07 7.94 17.67
CA GLY A 116 -5.13 9.13 18.50
C GLY A 116 -6.52 9.39 19.11
N LEU A 117 -6.71 10.61 19.59
CA LEU A 117 -8.01 11.08 20.09
C LEU A 117 -8.98 11.29 18.93
N LYS A 118 -10.06 10.52 18.92
CA LYS A 118 -11.19 10.63 17.98
C LYS A 118 -12.32 11.39 18.65
N GLU A 119 -13.28 11.88 17.87
CA GLU A 119 -14.49 12.52 18.39
C GLU A 119 -15.28 11.61 19.35
N THR A 120 -15.20 10.30 19.16
CA THR A 120 -15.94 9.28 19.91
C THR A 120 -15.12 8.55 20.99
N GLY A 121 -13.84 8.90 21.18
CA GLY A 121 -12.96 8.25 22.16
C GLY A 121 -11.51 8.16 21.71
N TYR A 122 -10.84 7.05 22.04
CA TYR A 122 -9.45 6.81 21.64
C TYR A 122 -9.37 5.65 20.64
N GLY A 123 -8.37 5.72 19.77
CA GLY A 123 -7.99 4.60 18.92
C GLY A 123 -7.23 3.50 19.65
N ASP A 124 -6.87 2.46 18.89
CA ASP A 124 -6.14 1.30 19.39
C ASP A 124 -4.89 1.00 18.56
N MET A 125 -3.82 0.62 19.26
CA MET A 125 -2.58 0.16 18.67
C MET A 125 -1.94 -0.87 19.59
N TYR A 126 -1.99 -2.14 19.18
CA TYR A 126 -1.51 -3.26 20.01
C TYR A 126 0.01 -3.43 19.98
N PHE A 127 0.69 -2.79 19.02
CA PHE A 127 2.14 -2.90 18.87
C PHE A 127 2.85 -1.68 19.48
N GLN A 128 3.14 -1.77 20.78
CA GLN A 128 3.82 -0.72 21.54
C GLN A 128 5.16 -0.31 20.93
N ARG A 129 5.93 -1.27 20.41
CA ARG A 129 7.23 -1.01 19.80
C ARG A 129 7.13 -0.09 18.59
N THR A 130 6.17 -0.33 17.71
CA THR A 130 5.90 0.54 16.56
C THR A 130 5.38 1.90 17.00
N LEU A 131 4.53 1.97 18.02
CA LEU A 131 4.04 3.25 18.56
C LEU A 131 5.20 4.12 19.10
N GLU A 132 6.13 3.53 19.84
CA GLU A 132 7.33 4.21 20.33
C GLU A 132 8.29 4.62 19.21
N ASP A 133 8.38 3.82 18.14
CA ASP A 133 9.18 4.13 16.96
C ASP A 133 8.58 5.29 16.15
N TRP A 134 7.25 5.42 16.11
CA TRP A 134 6.54 6.57 15.53
C TRP A 134 6.75 7.83 16.35
N ALA A 135 6.71 7.75 17.68
CA ALA A 135 6.90 8.92 18.55
C ALA A 135 8.30 9.55 18.41
N LYS A 136 9.32 8.74 18.07
CA LYS A 136 10.70 9.19 17.87
C LYS A 136 11.01 9.49 16.40
N PHE A 137 10.03 9.30 15.51
CA PHE A 137 10.27 9.31 14.08
C PHE A 137 10.61 10.70 13.56
N ASN A 138 11.84 10.90 13.09
CA ASN A 138 12.26 12.13 12.42
C ASN A 138 12.42 11.91 10.91
N ILE A 139 11.64 12.65 10.12
CA ILE A 139 11.65 12.60 8.65
C ILE A 139 13.06 12.85 8.07
N ASN A 140 13.84 13.74 8.72
CA ASN A 140 15.15 14.17 8.24
C ASN A 140 16.29 13.24 8.66
N ASN A 141 16.12 12.39 9.67
CA ASN A 141 17.20 11.57 10.21
C ASN A 141 16.71 10.15 10.56
N ARG A 142 16.59 9.28 9.53
CA ARG A 142 16.06 7.91 9.69
C ARG A 142 17.12 6.85 10.01
N THR A 143 18.20 7.18 10.71
CA THR A 143 19.11 6.14 11.19
C THR A 143 18.48 5.45 12.40
N THR A 144 17.77 4.32 12.16
CA THR A 144 17.37 3.22 13.07
C THR A 144 15.88 2.86 13.23
N HIS A 145 14.96 3.50 12.49
CA HIS A 145 13.51 3.26 12.62
C HIS A 145 12.94 2.25 11.60
N ASP A 146 13.38 1.00 11.68
CA ASP A 146 12.95 -0.07 10.77
C ASP A 146 11.45 -0.38 10.90
N ALA A 147 10.87 -0.23 12.10
CA ALA A 147 9.46 -0.49 12.34
C ALA A 147 8.59 0.58 11.68
N SER A 148 8.91 1.86 11.89
CA SER A 148 8.24 2.99 11.24
C SER A 148 8.28 2.88 9.71
N ILE A 149 9.44 2.51 9.14
CA ILE A 149 9.58 2.30 7.68
C ILE A 149 8.59 1.24 7.20
N SER A 150 8.62 0.06 7.82
CA SER A 150 7.81 -1.08 7.41
C SER A 150 6.30 -0.81 7.59
N SER A 151 5.90 -0.22 8.72
CA SER A 151 4.49 0.10 9.01
C SER A 151 3.94 1.15 8.03
N GLY A 152 4.70 2.20 7.71
CA GLY A 152 4.24 3.20 6.74
C GLY A 152 4.18 2.66 5.30
N LEU A 153 5.05 1.72 4.93
CA LEU A 153 4.94 1.02 3.64
C LEU A 153 3.67 0.17 3.57
N ALA A 154 3.29 -0.51 4.67
CA ALA A 154 2.03 -1.24 4.76
C ALA A 154 0.82 -0.29 4.61
N LEU A 155 0.87 0.88 5.26
CA LEU A 155 -0.17 1.92 5.11
C LEU A 155 -0.28 2.42 3.67
N MET A 156 0.84 2.72 3.03
CA MET A 156 0.87 3.14 1.63
C MET A 156 0.32 2.05 0.69
N ALA A 157 0.65 0.77 0.96
CA ALA A 157 0.18 -0.36 0.18
C ALA A 157 -1.35 -0.50 0.24
N CYS A 158 -1.95 -0.45 1.43
CA CYS A 158 -3.40 -0.50 1.60
C CYS A 158 -4.10 0.71 0.96
N ASN A 159 -3.46 1.88 1.05
CA ASN A 159 -3.94 3.15 0.51
C ASN A 159 -3.43 3.47 -0.90
N LYS A 160 -3.02 2.47 -1.70
CA LYS A 160 -2.46 2.65 -3.06
C LYS A 160 -3.26 3.57 -3.99
N HIS A 161 -4.57 3.68 -3.78
CA HIS A 161 -5.47 4.52 -4.55
C HIS A 161 -5.16 6.02 -4.38
N ARG A 162 -4.67 6.45 -3.22
CA ARG A 162 -4.29 7.85 -2.94
C ARG A 162 -3.05 8.30 -3.70
N TYR A 163 -2.17 7.35 -4.02
CA TYR A 163 -0.90 7.60 -4.70
C TYR A 163 -0.97 7.31 -6.21
N ALA A 164 -2.05 6.71 -6.68
CA ALA A 164 -2.20 6.36 -8.08
C ALA A 164 -2.13 7.63 -8.95
N PRO A 165 -1.42 7.60 -10.09
CA PRO A 165 -1.29 8.77 -10.94
C PRO A 165 -2.67 9.14 -11.51
N ASN A 166 -3.25 10.22 -10.99
CA ASN A 166 -4.52 10.78 -11.42
C ASN A 166 -4.38 11.34 -12.84
N VAL A 167 -4.61 10.49 -13.83
CA VAL A 167 -4.75 10.97 -15.21
C VAL A 167 -6.07 11.71 -15.28
N LYS A 168 -6.02 13.04 -15.43
CA LYS A 168 -7.20 13.85 -15.76
C LYS A 168 -7.84 13.26 -17.01
N ARG A 169 -8.94 12.52 -16.83
CA ARG A 169 -9.68 11.94 -17.93
C ARG A 169 -10.47 13.07 -18.59
N ILE A 170 -9.95 13.58 -19.70
CA ILE A 170 -10.71 14.50 -20.55
C ILE A 170 -11.73 13.65 -21.29
N ILE A 171 -12.94 13.57 -20.75
CA ILE A 171 -14.07 12.96 -21.46
C ILE A 171 -14.47 13.97 -22.53
N LYS A 172 -14.04 13.72 -23.77
CA LYS A 172 -14.59 14.47 -24.90
C LYS A 172 -16.06 14.04 -25.05
N PRO A 173 -17.03 14.96 -25.02
CA PRO A 173 -18.40 14.61 -25.33
C PRO A 173 -18.42 14.10 -26.78
N VAL A 174 -18.71 12.81 -26.94
CA VAL A 174 -18.97 12.22 -28.25
C VAL A 174 -20.48 12.14 -28.37
N ASP A 175 -21.04 12.83 -29.35
CA ASP A 175 -22.44 12.64 -29.71
C ASP A 175 -22.59 11.24 -30.32
N LEU A 176 -23.23 10.35 -29.56
CA LEU A 176 -23.47 8.96 -29.97
C LEU A 176 -24.65 8.86 -30.95
N GLY A 177 -25.29 9.98 -31.30
CA GLY A 177 -26.48 10.00 -32.18
C GLY A 177 -27.66 9.24 -31.60
N ILE A 178 -27.65 8.99 -30.28
CA ILE A 178 -28.71 8.26 -29.59
C ILE A 178 -29.93 9.16 -29.51
N LYS A 179 -30.89 8.89 -30.39
CA LYS A 179 -32.15 9.61 -30.44
C LYS A 179 -33.20 8.98 -29.52
N ARG A 180 -33.91 9.79 -28.76
CA ARG A 180 -35.06 9.37 -27.95
C ARG A 180 -36.33 9.58 -28.75
N TYR A 181 -37.22 8.59 -28.75
CA TYR A 181 -38.48 8.62 -29.49
C TYR A 181 -39.67 8.62 -28.53
N ASN A 182 -40.71 9.38 -28.88
CA ASN A 182 -42.02 9.34 -28.24
C ASN A 182 -42.89 8.33 -28.96
N ASN A 183 -43.36 7.32 -28.24
CA ASN A 183 -44.23 6.27 -28.77
C ASN A 183 -45.68 6.38 -28.25
N LYS A 184 -46.11 7.57 -27.78
CA LYS A 184 -47.47 7.79 -27.26
C LYS A 184 -48.58 7.91 -28.33
N GLY A 185 -48.25 7.78 -29.62
CA GLY A 185 -49.21 7.89 -30.73
C GLY A 185 -49.07 6.76 -31.75
N THR A 186 -49.81 6.86 -32.87
CA THR A 186 -49.79 5.87 -33.96
C THR A 186 -48.48 5.83 -34.76
N THR A 187 -47.65 6.87 -34.68
CA THR A 187 -46.30 6.91 -35.27
C THR A 187 -45.28 7.45 -34.28
N SER A 188 -44.10 6.85 -34.27
CA SER A 188 -42.99 7.26 -33.40
C SER A 188 -42.41 8.61 -33.84
N LYS A 189 -42.29 9.56 -32.91
CA LYS A 189 -41.69 10.89 -33.16
C LYS A 189 -40.37 11.06 -32.40
N ILE A 190 -39.33 11.55 -33.06
CA ILE A 190 -38.04 11.88 -32.40
C ILE A 190 -38.26 13.06 -31.45
N ILE A 191 -37.79 12.95 -30.21
CA ILE A 191 -37.85 14.00 -29.18
C ILE A 191 -36.47 14.64 -28.96
N SER A 192 -35.40 13.87 -29.13
CA SER A 192 -34.00 14.33 -29.09
C SER A 192 -33.16 13.44 -29.98
#